data_AF-A0A3R6ZWL3-F1
#
_entry.id   AF-A0A3R6ZWL3-F1
#
_cell.length_a   1.000
_cell.length_b   1.000
_cell.length_c   1.000
_cell.angle_alpha   90.00
_cell.angle_beta   90.00
_cell.angle_gamma   90.00
#
_symmetry.space_group_name_H-M   'P 1'
#
loop_
_entity.id
_entity.type
_entity.pdbx_description
1 polymer ?
#
loop_
_entity_poly.entity_id
_entity_poly.type
_entity_poly.pdbx_seq_one_letter_code
_entity_poly.pdbx_strand_id
1 'polypeptide(L)'
;MFITCGHIGYTMKRRHFFDNLTSILMFAILGTFISAVVVGGFLYLLGSIGLSLQMPLAECLAFGALISSTDPVTTLAVFQELHLFYIVFGESVLNDAISIVLFNTFVKFIGVTEVHAHAVSYAVLDFIGVCVGSILVGVTFGCLSSIALKHVKGLAVMHEVSLFVLVAYIPFLVAEVLELSGIVAILFAGMFMRHYTFNNLSSAAKDM
;
A
#
# COMPACT_ATOMS: atom_id res chain seq x y z
N MET A 1 -5.10 9.70 -12.65
CA MET A 1 -4.98 8.39 -11.99
C MET A 1 -6.19 8.08 -11.09
N PHE A 2 -6.65 9.01 -10.25
CA PHE A 2 -7.83 8.78 -9.38
C PHE A 2 -9.19 8.67 -10.11
N ILE A 3 -9.36 9.29 -11.29
CA ILE A 3 -10.66 9.36 -11.99
C ILE A 3 -10.87 8.16 -12.94
N THR A 4 -9.81 7.60 -13.54
CA THR A 4 -9.90 6.42 -14.40
C THR A 4 -10.14 5.12 -13.61
N CYS A 5 -9.82 5.10 -12.32
CA CYS A 5 -10.09 3.97 -11.43
C CYS A 5 -11.60 3.84 -11.07
N GLY A 6 -12.38 4.92 -11.19
CA GLY A 6 -13.81 4.93 -10.86
C GLY A 6 -14.66 4.09 -11.82
N HIS A 7 -14.36 4.14 -13.12
CA HIS A 7 -15.12 3.40 -14.14
C HIS A 7 -14.82 1.89 -14.14
N ILE A 8 -13.57 1.50 -13.83
CA ILE A 8 -13.14 0.10 -13.74
C ILE A 8 -13.60 -0.53 -12.41
N GLY A 9 -13.65 0.26 -11.34
CA GLY A 9 -14.11 -0.19 -10.02
C GLY A 9 -15.61 -0.53 -9.94
N TYR A 10 -16.43 0.03 -10.82
CA TYR A 10 -17.89 -0.16 -10.82
C TYR A 10 -18.34 -1.53 -11.38
N THR A 11 -17.52 -2.15 -12.24
CA THR A 11 -17.77 -3.48 -12.86
C THR A 11 -17.04 -4.65 -12.18
N MET A 12 -16.28 -4.42 -11.11
CA MET A 12 -15.56 -5.48 -10.41
C MET A 12 -16.51 -6.39 -9.64
N LYS A 13 -16.55 -7.69 -9.98
CA LYS A 13 -17.14 -8.73 -9.13
C LYS A 13 -16.30 -8.88 -7.86
N ARG A 14 -16.61 -8.06 -6.85
CA ARG A 14 -15.99 -7.91 -5.51
C ARG A 14 -15.49 -9.19 -4.84
N ARG A 15 -16.14 -10.33 -5.09
CA ARG A 15 -15.90 -11.58 -4.36
C ARG A 15 -14.50 -12.14 -4.60
N HIS A 16 -14.04 -12.18 -5.86
CA HIS A 16 -12.78 -12.82 -6.21
C HIS A 16 -11.51 -12.07 -5.74
N PHE A 17 -11.58 -10.75 -5.57
CA PHE A 17 -10.45 -9.97 -5.02
C PHE A 17 -10.22 -10.30 -3.55
N PHE A 18 -11.29 -10.33 -2.76
CA PHE A 18 -11.20 -10.65 -1.33
C PHE A 18 -10.91 -12.14 -1.07
N ASP A 19 -11.42 -13.04 -1.92
CA ASP A 19 -11.12 -14.48 -1.83
C ASP A 19 -9.62 -14.77 -2.04
N ASN A 20 -8.91 -13.95 -2.81
CA ASN A 20 -7.48 -14.11 -3.10
C ASN A 20 -6.58 -13.11 -2.35
N LEU A 21 -7.13 -12.32 -1.41
CA LEU A 21 -6.40 -11.25 -0.72
C LEU A 21 -5.12 -11.76 -0.04
N THR A 22 -5.14 -12.98 0.49
CA THR A 22 -3.97 -13.60 1.13
C THR A 22 -2.84 -13.84 0.12
N SER A 23 -3.15 -14.37 -1.07
CA SER A 23 -2.15 -14.53 -2.15
C SER A 23 -1.63 -13.19 -2.63
N ILE A 24 -2.50 -12.19 -2.77
CA ILE A 24 -2.09 -10.84 -3.18
C ILE A 24 -1.14 -10.23 -2.16
N LEU A 25 -1.45 -10.29 -0.85
CA LEU A 25 -0.56 -9.82 0.21
C LEU A 25 0.78 -10.57 0.20
N MET A 26 0.74 -11.90 0.05
CA MET A 26 1.95 -12.71 0.03
C MET A 26 2.86 -12.30 -1.14
N PHE A 27 2.32 -12.15 -2.34
CA PHE A 27 3.09 -11.72 -3.50
C PHE A 27 3.59 -10.28 -3.37
N ALA A 28 2.74 -9.36 -2.91
CA ALA A 28 3.12 -7.97 -2.74
C ALA A 28 4.26 -7.82 -1.73
N ILE A 29 4.21 -8.49 -0.57
CA ILE A 29 5.22 -8.36 0.50
C ILE A 29 6.49 -9.16 0.18
N LEU A 30 6.37 -10.45 -0.16
CA LEU A 30 7.56 -11.27 -0.43
C LEU A 30 8.21 -10.89 -1.75
N GLY A 31 7.41 -10.62 -2.79
CA GLY A 31 7.91 -10.21 -4.10
C GLY A 31 8.69 -8.90 -4.00
N THR A 32 8.16 -7.90 -3.30
CA THR A 32 8.90 -6.64 -3.09
C THR A 32 10.17 -6.82 -2.30
N PHE A 33 10.09 -7.55 -1.19
CA PHE A 33 11.25 -7.76 -0.34
C PHE A 33 12.38 -8.46 -1.10
N ILE A 34 12.06 -9.54 -1.82
CA ILE A 34 13.04 -10.28 -2.62
C ILE A 34 13.60 -9.39 -3.73
N SER A 35 12.75 -8.68 -4.47
CA SER A 35 13.17 -7.77 -5.54
C SER A 35 14.12 -6.68 -5.02
N ALA A 36 13.77 -6.03 -3.91
CA ALA A 36 14.59 -5.00 -3.28
C ALA A 36 15.96 -5.52 -2.84
N VAL A 37 16.00 -6.70 -2.22
CA VAL A 37 17.25 -7.35 -1.77
C VAL A 37 18.10 -7.78 -2.97
N VAL A 38 17.49 -8.36 -4.01
CA VAL A 38 18.21 -8.81 -5.21
C VAL A 38 18.81 -7.61 -5.96
N VAL A 39 18.00 -6.58 -6.23
CA VAL A 39 18.47 -5.37 -6.95
C VAL A 39 19.50 -4.62 -6.12
N GLY A 40 19.24 -4.40 -4.83
CA GLY A 40 20.17 -3.72 -3.94
C GLY A 40 21.48 -4.49 -3.74
N GLY A 41 21.41 -5.81 -3.53
CA GLY A 41 22.59 -6.67 -3.42
C GLY A 41 23.40 -6.72 -4.72
N PHE A 42 22.73 -6.75 -5.87
CA PHE A 42 23.40 -6.69 -7.18
C PHE A 42 24.14 -5.36 -7.39
N LEU A 43 23.54 -4.23 -7.01
CA LEU A 43 24.19 -2.92 -7.09
C LEU A 43 25.39 -2.82 -6.15
N TYR A 44 25.28 -3.36 -4.93
CA TYR A 44 26.39 -3.41 -4.00
C TYR A 44 27.56 -4.24 -4.55
N LEU A 45 27.27 -5.39 -5.17
CA LEU A 45 28.29 -6.24 -5.81
C LEU A 45 28.98 -5.51 -6.97
N LEU A 46 28.22 -4.83 -7.83
CA LEU A 46 28.77 -4.02 -8.92
C LEU A 46 29.67 -2.88 -8.43
N GLY A 47 29.29 -2.23 -7.33
CA GLY A 47 30.12 -1.22 -6.66
C GLY A 47 31.42 -1.81 -6.10
N SER A 48 31.36 -3.02 -5.53
CA SER A 48 32.56 -3.72 -5.03
C SER A 48 33.53 -4.13 -6.15
N ILE A 49 33.03 -4.41 -7.36
CA ILE A 49 33.85 -4.78 -8.53
C ILE A 49 34.40 -3.52 -9.24
N GLY A 50 33.98 -2.32 -8.84
CA GLY A 50 34.41 -1.05 -9.42
C GLY A 50 33.71 -0.70 -10.74
N LEU A 51 32.61 -1.39 -11.08
CA LEU A 51 31.81 -1.13 -12.27
C LEU A 51 30.71 -0.09 -12.03
N SER A 52 30.39 0.18 -10.75
CA SER A 52 29.40 1.16 -10.30
C SER A 52 29.97 2.04 -9.18
N LEU A 53 29.26 3.11 -8.82
CA LEU A 53 29.57 3.96 -7.67
C LEU A 53 29.59 3.11 -6.39
N GLN A 54 30.67 3.23 -5.59
CA GLN A 54 30.71 2.61 -4.28
C GLN A 54 29.75 3.32 -3.33
N MET A 55 28.62 2.68 -3.07
CA MET A 55 27.61 3.12 -2.12
C MET A 55 27.51 2.10 -0.98
N PRO A 56 27.22 2.54 0.26
CA PRO A 56 26.99 1.61 1.37
C PRO A 56 25.76 0.75 1.10
N LEU A 57 25.76 -0.47 1.65
CA LEU A 57 24.70 -1.47 1.44
C LEU A 57 23.29 -0.92 1.71
N ALA A 58 23.13 -0.07 2.73
CA ALA A 58 21.85 0.54 3.07
C ALA A 58 21.30 1.44 1.94
N GLU A 59 22.16 2.20 1.26
CA GLU A 59 21.76 3.03 0.12
C GLU A 59 21.37 2.17 -1.08
N CYS A 60 22.12 1.09 -1.34
CA CYS A 60 21.76 0.15 -2.41
C CYS A 60 20.43 -0.56 -2.15
N LEU A 61 20.17 -0.99 -0.91
CA LEU A 61 18.90 -1.62 -0.52
C LEU A 61 17.74 -0.62 -0.55
N ALA A 62 17.94 0.62 -0.12
CA ALA A 62 16.94 1.68 -0.25
C ALA A 62 16.60 1.95 -1.72
N PHE A 63 17.60 1.98 -2.60
CA PHE A 63 17.36 2.11 -4.04
C PHE A 63 16.62 0.88 -4.61
N GLY A 64 17.00 -0.33 -4.21
CA GLY A 64 16.29 -1.55 -4.58
C GLY A 64 14.83 -1.53 -4.15
N ALA A 65 14.54 -1.03 -2.93
CA ALA A 65 13.19 -0.84 -2.44
C ALA A 65 12.38 0.11 -3.32
N LEU A 66 12.94 1.28 -3.68
CA LEU A 66 12.27 2.26 -4.54
C LEU A 66 11.88 1.71 -5.91
N ILE A 67 12.77 0.91 -6.54
CA ILE A 67 12.53 0.34 -7.87
C ILE A 67 11.64 -0.90 -7.82
N SER A 68 11.42 -1.48 -6.64
CA SER A 68 10.64 -2.69 -6.52
C SER A 68 9.14 -2.51 -6.78
N SER A 69 8.63 -1.28 -6.72
CA SER A 69 7.27 -0.93 -7.17
C SER A 69 7.13 -1.22 -8.67
N THR A 70 6.22 -2.14 -9.00
CA THR A 70 5.94 -2.53 -10.39
C THR A 70 4.67 -1.86 -10.87
N ASP A 71 4.75 -1.12 -11.99
CA ASP A 71 3.56 -0.56 -12.64
C ASP A 71 3.03 -1.53 -13.73
N PRO A 72 1.85 -2.14 -13.53
CA PRO A 72 1.31 -3.14 -14.44
C PRO A 72 0.44 -2.53 -15.55
N VAL A 73 0.40 -1.20 -15.74
CA VAL A 73 -0.52 -0.51 -16.68
C VAL A 73 -0.59 -1.17 -18.06
N THR A 74 0.54 -1.58 -18.62
CA THR A 74 0.59 -2.25 -19.93
C THR A 74 0.04 -3.67 -19.90
N THR A 75 0.32 -4.43 -18.84
CA THR A 75 -0.19 -5.80 -18.68
C THR A 75 -1.69 -5.82 -18.38
N LEU A 76 -2.20 -4.86 -17.61
CA LEU A 76 -3.64 -4.73 -17.34
C LEU A 76 -4.45 -4.48 -18.62
N ALA A 77 -3.90 -3.75 -19.58
CA ALA A 77 -4.56 -3.49 -20.86
C ALA A 77 -4.76 -4.75 -21.72
N VAL A 78 -3.92 -5.77 -21.52
CA VAL A 78 -3.99 -7.05 -22.25
C VAL A 78 -4.90 -8.06 -21.53
N PHE A 79 -4.99 -8.01 -20.20
CA PHE A 79 -5.69 -9.00 -19.38
C PHE A 79 -7.12 -8.61 -18.95
N GLN A 80 -7.78 -7.71 -19.69
CA GLN A 80 -9.05 -7.06 -19.28
C GLN A 80 -10.21 -8.00 -18.87
N GLU A 81 -10.17 -9.29 -19.22
CA GLU A 81 -11.24 -10.26 -18.91
C GLU A 81 -10.83 -11.47 -18.06
N LEU A 82 -9.58 -11.55 -17.60
CA LEU A 82 -9.11 -12.70 -16.82
C LEU A 82 -9.17 -12.43 -15.31
N HIS A 83 -9.42 -13.49 -14.52
CA HIS A 83 -9.29 -13.45 -13.06
C HIS A 83 -7.91 -12.94 -12.58
N LEU A 84 -6.89 -13.09 -13.43
CA LEU A 84 -5.54 -12.59 -13.21
C LEU A 84 -5.48 -11.07 -13.08
N PHE A 85 -6.38 -10.33 -13.73
CA PHE A 85 -6.46 -8.88 -13.66
C PHE A 85 -6.55 -8.39 -12.21
N TYR A 86 -7.38 -9.03 -11.40
CA TYR A 86 -7.61 -8.63 -10.01
C TYR A 86 -6.43 -8.91 -9.10
N ILE A 87 -5.70 -10.00 -9.35
CA ILE A 87 -4.52 -10.39 -8.58
C ILE A 87 -3.38 -9.42 -8.89
N VAL A 88 -3.10 -9.17 -10.18
CA VAL A 88 -2.02 -8.27 -10.63
C VAL A 88 -2.31 -6.83 -10.21
N PHE A 89 -3.54 -6.35 -10.40
CA PHE A 89 -3.92 -5.01 -9.94
C PHE A 89 -3.73 -4.84 -8.42
N GLY A 90 -4.18 -5.82 -7.63
CA GLY A 90 -4.03 -5.79 -6.18
C GLY A 90 -2.57 -5.85 -5.74
N GLU A 91 -1.78 -6.69 -6.39
CA GLU A 91 -0.36 -6.88 -6.09
C GLU A 91 0.39 -5.57 -6.32
N SER A 92 0.18 -4.92 -7.45
CA SER A 92 0.90 -3.70 -7.79
C SER A 92 0.51 -2.50 -6.91
N VAL A 93 -0.78 -2.37 -6.56
CA VAL A 93 -1.22 -1.32 -5.62
C VAL A 93 -0.64 -1.52 -4.21
N LEU A 94 -0.57 -2.77 -3.73
CA LEU A 94 0.02 -3.07 -2.42
C LEU A 94 1.55 -2.97 -2.46
N ASN A 95 2.18 -3.37 -3.55
CA ASN A 95 3.62 -3.26 -3.77
C ASN A 95 4.10 -1.80 -3.61
N ASP A 96 3.40 -0.83 -4.17
CA ASP A 96 3.71 0.61 -3.98
C ASP A 96 3.73 1.01 -2.50
N ALA A 97 2.76 0.53 -1.72
CA ALA A 97 2.67 0.83 -0.30
C ALA A 97 3.73 0.09 0.53
N ILE A 98 4.14 -1.11 0.13
CA ILE A 98 5.20 -1.87 0.83
C ILE A 98 6.59 -1.35 0.48
N SER A 99 6.85 -1.03 -0.79
CA SER A 99 8.14 -0.52 -1.26
C SER A 99 8.53 0.78 -0.56
N ILE A 100 7.59 1.70 -0.34
CA ILE A 100 7.86 2.94 0.42
C ILE A 100 8.16 2.68 1.90
N VAL A 101 7.51 1.69 2.52
CA VAL A 101 7.80 1.30 3.91
C VAL A 101 9.18 0.64 4.01
N LEU A 102 9.52 -0.21 3.05
CA LEU A 102 10.84 -0.82 2.93
C LEU A 102 11.92 0.25 2.74
N PHE A 103 11.68 1.22 1.87
CA PHE A 103 12.57 2.35 1.62
C PHE A 103 12.83 3.15 2.91
N ASN A 104 11.77 3.58 3.60
CA ASN A 104 11.90 4.30 4.86
C ASN A 104 12.64 3.49 5.92
N THR A 105 12.42 2.16 5.96
CA THR A 105 13.15 1.26 6.86
C THR A 105 14.65 1.27 6.53
N PHE A 106 15.04 1.11 5.27
CA PHE A 106 16.45 1.10 4.87
C PHE A 106 17.14 2.45 5.02
N VAL A 107 16.43 3.55 4.79
CA VAL A 107 16.97 4.91 5.00
C VAL A 107 17.36 5.15 6.46
N LYS A 108 16.62 4.59 7.42
CA LYS A 108 17.00 4.66 8.85
C LYS A 108 18.37 4.02 9.17
N PHE A 109 18.88 3.13 8.30
CA PHE A 109 20.18 2.49 8.46
C PHE A 109 21.32 3.20 7.71
N ILE A 110 21.03 4.24 6.92
CA ILE A 110 22.07 5.03 6.25
C ILE A 110 22.86 5.80 7.32
N GLY A 111 24.19 5.63 7.32
CA GLY A 111 25.09 6.27 8.28
C GLY A 111 25.35 5.48 9.57
N VAL A 112 24.71 4.31 9.75
CA VAL A 112 25.02 3.40 10.86
C VAL A 112 26.28 2.58 10.51
N THR A 113 27.39 2.84 11.22
CA THR A 113 28.72 2.29 10.90
C THR A 113 28.93 0.83 11.33
N GLU A 114 28.18 0.33 12.31
CA GLU A 114 28.22 -1.08 12.72
C GLU A 114 26.85 -1.73 12.64
N VAL A 115 26.68 -2.61 11.64
CA VAL A 115 25.49 -3.43 11.50
C VAL A 115 25.68 -4.70 12.33
N HIS A 116 25.40 -4.63 13.63
CA HIS A 116 25.29 -5.84 14.45
C HIS A 116 24.06 -6.67 14.03
N ALA A 117 24.09 -7.99 14.30
CA ALA A 117 22.92 -8.86 14.07
C ALA A 117 21.64 -8.32 14.75
N HIS A 118 21.81 -7.61 15.88
CA HIS A 118 20.72 -6.91 16.58
C HIS A 118 20.08 -5.78 15.73
N ALA A 119 20.86 -5.04 14.95
CA ALA A 119 20.36 -3.95 14.11
C ALA A 119 19.46 -4.47 12.98
N VAL A 120 19.84 -5.61 12.36
CA VAL A 120 19.03 -6.27 11.34
C VAL A 120 17.72 -6.79 11.95
N SER A 121 17.79 -7.41 13.14
CA SER A 121 16.57 -7.87 13.83
C SER A 121 15.63 -6.72 14.20
N TYR A 122 16.19 -5.57 14.60
CA TYR A 122 15.43 -4.36 14.86
C TYR A 122 14.76 -3.81 13.59
N ALA A 123 15.47 -3.81 12.45
CA ALA A 123 14.92 -3.40 11.15
C ALA A 123 13.68 -4.20 10.77
N VAL A 124 13.76 -5.53 10.94
CA VAL A 124 12.66 -6.44 10.61
C VAL A 124 11.48 -6.23 11.56
N LEU A 125 11.74 -6.04 12.86
CA LEU A 125 10.68 -5.77 13.84
C LEU A 125 10.03 -4.39 13.63
N ASP A 126 10.80 -3.36 13.29
CA ASP A 126 10.31 -2.03 12.95
C ASP A 126 9.44 -2.09 11.70
N PHE A 127 9.90 -2.76 10.64
CA PHE A 127 9.13 -2.98 9.41
C PHE A 127 7.79 -3.68 9.69
N ILE A 128 7.82 -4.80 10.41
CA ILE A 128 6.60 -5.56 10.76
C ILE A 128 5.69 -4.69 11.64
N GLY A 129 6.25 -3.97 12.62
CA GLY A 129 5.52 -3.09 13.51
C GLY A 129 4.80 -1.96 12.77
N VAL A 130 5.52 -1.28 11.87
CA VAL A 130 4.96 -0.22 11.01
C VAL A 130 3.89 -0.80 10.09
N CYS A 131 4.13 -1.92 9.42
CA CYS A 131 3.13 -2.55 8.55
C CYS A 131 1.86 -2.94 9.31
N VAL A 132 1.98 -3.71 10.40
CA VAL A 132 0.83 -4.18 11.19
C VAL A 132 0.10 -3.00 11.84
N GLY A 133 0.83 -2.04 12.42
CA GLY A 133 0.24 -0.84 13.02
C GLY A 133 -0.56 -0.03 12.00
N SER A 134 -0.01 0.18 10.80
CA SER A 134 -0.68 0.91 9.72
C SER A 134 -1.95 0.20 9.25
N ILE A 135 -1.89 -1.13 9.12
CA ILE A 135 -3.06 -1.95 8.77
C ILE A 135 -4.14 -1.80 9.83
N LEU A 136 -3.79 -1.91 11.11
CA LEU A 136 -4.75 -1.77 12.22
C LEU A 136 -5.43 -0.40 12.21
N VAL A 137 -4.67 0.69 12.03
CA VAL A 137 -5.22 2.05 11.90
C VAL A 137 -6.16 2.13 10.69
N GLY A 138 -5.75 1.59 9.54
CA GLY A 138 -6.60 1.57 8.34
C GLY A 138 -7.93 0.85 8.58
N VAL A 139 -7.88 -0.35 9.18
CA VAL A 139 -9.06 -1.16 9.49
C VAL A 139 -9.99 -0.45 10.47
N THR A 140 -9.47 0.10 11.57
CA THR A 140 -10.30 0.76 12.58
C THR A 140 -11.03 1.97 12.01
N PHE A 141 -10.34 2.85 11.29
CA PHE A 141 -10.95 4.02 10.65
C PHE A 141 -11.88 3.63 9.49
N GLY A 142 -11.54 2.57 8.75
CA GLY A 142 -12.43 1.97 7.75
C GLY A 142 -13.76 1.54 8.35
N CYS A 143 -13.75 0.83 9.49
CA CYS A 143 -14.95 0.44 10.21
C CYS A 143 -15.69 1.64 10.82
N LEU A 144 -14.98 2.58 11.45
CA LEU A 144 -15.57 3.78 12.05
C LEU A 144 -16.30 4.64 11.00
N SER A 145 -15.75 4.75 9.79
CA SER A 145 -16.41 5.46 8.69
C SER A 145 -17.79 4.88 8.35
N SER A 146 -17.93 3.55 8.41
CA SER A 146 -19.20 2.87 8.10
C SER A 146 -20.28 3.22 9.13
N ILE A 147 -19.88 3.41 10.39
CA ILE A 147 -20.74 3.82 11.49
C ILE A 147 -21.09 5.29 11.34
N ALA A 148 -20.10 6.16 11.08
CA ALA A 148 -20.32 7.59 10.90
C ALA A 148 -21.33 7.88 9.77
N LEU A 149 -21.12 7.27 8.60
CA LEU A 149 -22.01 7.43 7.44
C LEU A 149 -23.39 6.77 7.63
N LYS A 150 -23.52 5.77 8.52
CA LYS A 150 -24.84 5.22 8.88
C LYS A 150 -25.69 6.22 9.67
N HIS A 151 -25.07 7.09 10.47
CA HIS A 151 -25.75 8.09 11.29
C HIS A 151 -26.02 9.40 10.54
N VAL A 152 -25.19 9.74 9.55
CA VAL A 152 -25.37 10.92 8.71
C VAL A 152 -26.27 10.55 7.53
N LYS A 153 -27.60 10.62 7.73
CA LYS A 153 -28.61 10.43 6.67
C LYS A 153 -29.30 11.76 6.35
N GLY A 154 -29.60 11.98 5.07
CA GLY A 154 -30.39 13.14 4.62
C GLY A 154 -29.58 14.38 4.26
N LEU A 155 -28.27 14.23 4.02
CA LEU A 155 -27.44 15.29 3.46
C LEU A 155 -27.64 15.37 1.94
N ALA A 156 -27.41 16.55 1.37
CA ALA A 156 -27.31 16.69 -0.09
C ALA A 156 -26.12 15.89 -0.62
N VAL A 157 -26.26 15.26 -1.78
CA VAL A 157 -25.28 14.33 -2.39
C VAL A 157 -23.85 14.88 -2.38
N MET A 158 -23.66 16.16 -2.71
CA MET A 158 -22.35 16.81 -2.71
C MET A 158 -21.66 16.81 -1.33
N HIS A 159 -22.42 16.95 -0.26
CA HIS A 159 -21.90 16.94 1.11
C HIS A 159 -21.59 15.51 1.57
N GLU A 160 -22.37 14.51 1.16
CA GLU A 160 -22.09 13.09 1.44
C GLU A 160 -20.75 12.65 0.82
N VAL A 161 -20.53 13.00 -0.46
CA VAL A 161 -19.27 12.69 -1.16
C VAL A 161 -18.08 13.42 -0.54
N SER A 162 -18.24 14.69 -0.19
CA SER A 162 -17.17 15.49 0.45
C SER A 162 -16.78 14.92 1.82
N LEU A 163 -17.77 14.52 2.63
CA LEU A 163 -17.52 13.85 3.92
C LEU A 163 -16.84 12.49 3.73
N PHE A 164 -17.24 11.73 2.71
CA PHE A 164 -16.62 10.44 2.41
C PHE A 164 -15.13 10.60 2.08
N VAL A 165 -14.76 11.57 1.22
CA VAL A 165 -13.35 11.87 0.89
C VAL A 165 -12.57 12.32 2.13
N LEU A 166 -13.16 13.19 2.95
CA LEU A 166 -12.53 13.67 4.18
C LEU A 166 -12.23 12.51 5.14
N VAL A 167 -13.24 11.67 5.41
CA VAL A 167 -13.12 10.53 6.33
C VAL A 167 -12.14 9.49 5.79
N ALA A 168 -12.03 9.31 4.48
CA ALA A 168 -11.02 8.47 3.86
C ALA A 168 -9.59 8.98 4.08
N TYR A 169 -9.38 10.29 4.23
CA TYR A 169 -8.06 10.88 4.43
C TYR A 169 -7.59 10.89 5.90
N ILE A 170 -8.51 10.91 6.88
CA ILE A 170 -8.16 10.90 8.32
C ILE A 170 -7.18 9.77 8.72
N PRO A 171 -7.36 8.50 8.32
CA PRO A 171 -6.41 7.44 8.69
C PRO A 171 -4.98 7.68 8.20
N PHE A 172 -4.78 8.39 7.08
CA PHE A 172 -3.45 8.81 6.63
C PHE A 172 -2.78 9.71 7.68
N LEU A 173 -3.48 10.78 8.08
CA LEU A 173 -2.96 11.76 9.04
C LEU A 173 -2.67 11.14 10.41
N VAL A 174 -3.56 10.25 10.87
CA VAL A 174 -3.39 9.58 12.16
C VAL A 174 -2.19 8.64 12.13
N ALA A 175 -1.98 7.90 11.04
CA ALA A 175 -0.82 7.03 10.90
C ALA A 175 0.49 7.82 10.85
N GLU A 176 0.56 8.94 10.14
CA GLU A 176 1.75 9.82 10.12
C GLU A 176 2.10 10.35 11.51
N VAL A 177 1.11 10.75 12.32
CA VAL A 177 1.32 11.20 13.71
C VAL A 177 1.83 10.07 14.61
N LEU A 178 1.48 8.82 14.32
CA LEU A 178 1.92 7.64 15.05
C LEU A 178 3.26 7.08 14.54
N GLU A 179 3.95 7.78 13.63
CA GLU A 179 5.17 7.31 12.96
C GLU A 179 4.98 5.97 12.21
N LEU A 180 3.74 5.73 11.76
CA LEU A 180 3.34 4.59 10.94
C LEU A 180 3.29 5.00 9.46
N SER A 181 2.99 4.06 8.56
CA SER A 181 2.84 4.35 7.14
C SER A 181 1.44 4.88 6.82
N GLY A 182 1.34 6.18 6.59
CA GLY A 182 0.10 6.83 6.14
C GLY A 182 -0.48 6.21 4.88
N ILE A 183 0.40 5.84 3.93
CA ILE A 183 0.03 5.25 2.64
C ILE A 183 -0.60 3.86 2.83
N VAL A 184 -0.03 3.02 3.70
CA VAL A 184 -0.63 1.71 4.02
C VAL A 184 -1.95 1.91 4.77
N ALA A 185 -2.02 2.84 5.73
CA ALA A 185 -3.24 3.09 6.50
C ALA A 185 -4.41 3.55 5.62
N ILE A 186 -4.19 4.51 4.70
CA ILE A 186 -5.24 4.98 3.78
C ILE A 186 -5.67 3.89 2.78
N LEU A 187 -4.75 3.05 2.32
CA LEU A 187 -5.04 1.94 1.41
C LEU A 187 -5.94 0.91 2.10
N PHE A 188 -5.58 0.46 3.31
CA PHE A 188 -6.40 -0.48 4.08
C PHE A 188 -7.72 0.15 4.54
N ALA A 189 -7.74 1.42 4.93
CA ALA A 189 -8.98 2.14 5.18
C ALA A 189 -9.88 2.12 3.95
N GLY A 190 -9.37 2.52 2.77
CA GLY A 190 -10.12 2.50 1.51
C GLY A 190 -10.68 1.11 1.17
N MET A 191 -9.90 0.05 1.34
CA MET A 191 -10.37 -1.33 1.14
C MET A 191 -11.55 -1.69 2.06
N PHE A 192 -11.49 -1.32 3.34
CA PHE A 192 -12.55 -1.57 4.31
C PHE A 192 -13.77 -0.66 4.10
N MET A 193 -13.58 0.61 3.79
CA MET A 193 -14.66 1.54 3.44
C MET A 193 -15.42 1.06 2.21
N ARG A 194 -14.70 0.57 1.19
CA ARG A 194 -15.31 -0.01 -0.01
C ARG A 194 -16.17 -1.24 0.33
N HIS A 195 -15.80 -2.01 1.35
CA HIS A 195 -16.53 -3.22 1.76
C HIS A 195 -17.76 -2.90 2.64
N TYR A 196 -17.58 -2.09 3.68
CA TYR A 196 -18.62 -1.83 4.69
C TYR A 196 -19.38 -0.53 4.45
N THR A 197 -18.67 0.55 4.12
CA THR A 197 -19.21 1.92 4.04
C THR A 197 -19.93 2.19 2.72
N PHE A 198 -19.45 1.63 1.61
CA PHE A 198 -20.09 1.80 0.30
C PHE A 198 -21.54 1.32 0.28
N ASN A 199 -21.89 0.30 1.06
CA ASN A 199 -23.26 -0.19 1.11
C ASN A 199 -24.21 0.81 1.83
N ASN A 200 -23.68 1.67 2.70
CA ASN A 200 -24.45 2.64 3.48
C ASN A 200 -24.71 3.97 2.74
N LEU A 201 -24.02 4.24 1.62
CA LEU A 201 -24.24 5.45 0.81
C LEU A 201 -25.60 5.44 0.10
N SER A 202 -26.14 6.63 -0.21
CA SER A 202 -27.34 6.78 -1.06
C SER A 202 -27.06 6.34 -2.50
N SER A 203 -28.08 5.93 -3.26
CA SER A 203 -27.88 5.49 -4.66
C SER A 203 -27.27 6.59 -5.53
N ALA A 204 -27.72 7.83 -5.36
CA ALA A 204 -27.18 8.99 -6.09
C ALA A 204 -25.70 9.27 -5.77
N ALA A 205 -25.24 9.02 -4.55
CA ALA A 205 -23.84 9.16 -4.17
C ALA A 205 -22.95 7.98 -4.63
N LYS A 206 -23.54 6.83 -4.98
CA LYS A 206 -22.79 5.69 -5.54
C LYS A 206 -22.48 5.88 -7.03
N ASP A 207 -23.35 6.59 -7.74
CA ASP A 207 -23.29 6.77 -9.20
C ASP A 207 -22.45 7.99 -9.64
N MET A 208 -21.86 8.69 -8.67
CA MET A 208 -21.05 9.90 -8.84
C MET A 208 -19.56 9.60 -8.68
#